data_AF-A0A0F9KG54-F1
#
_entry.id   AF-A0A0F9KG54-F1
#
_cell.length_a   1.000
_cell.length_b   1.000
_cell.length_c   1.000
_cell.angle_alpha   90.00
_cell.angle_beta   90.00
_cell.angle_gamma   90.00
#
_symmetry.space_group_name_H-M   'P 1'
#
loop_
_entity.id
_entity.type
_entity.pdbx_description
1 polymer ?
#
loop_
_entity_poly.entity_id
_entity_poly.type
_entity_poly.pdbx_seq_one_letter_code
_entity_poly.pdbx_strand_id
1 'polypeptide(L)'
;MSSFFSLYTFTPWDRLNSKKLAQIKLLSLKTIFKRFPVVEQAFFEDITSNIYKKTQYTWMRVIKRIVGPDGEDYNISSFNFIWAIDDQNRMYQLLFQKLGEKQNSQAILVALAPPELGNLLSEFKREAFHRILSLLNKPSNVKFLMVLAPKGKSVAEELQLLKVNKNYQEKFDHINQLKNMPNIQGQWFPTSKPKCPKCKEILSEDQVYSIGVGQSCCPNCGFRKI
;
A
#
# COMPACT_ATOMS: atom_id res chain seq x y z
N MET A 1 8.59 -12.41 -27.27
CA MET A 1 7.95 -11.13 -26.91
C MET A 1 8.60 -10.61 -25.64
N SER A 2 9.09 -9.38 -25.63
CA SER A 2 9.62 -8.75 -24.41
C SER A 2 8.47 -8.46 -23.46
N SER A 3 8.61 -8.88 -22.21
CA SER A 3 7.61 -8.66 -21.16
C SER A 3 8.08 -7.54 -20.23
N PHE A 4 7.18 -6.67 -19.79
CA PHE A 4 7.53 -5.43 -19.09
C PHE A 4 6.79 -5.30 -17.76
N PHE A 5 7.51 -4.85 -16.74
CA PHE A 5 6.90 -4.29 -15.54
C PHE A 5 6.45 -2.86 -15.81
N SER A 6 5.33 -2.47 -15.21
CA SER A 6 4.87 -1.09 -15.15
C SER A 6 4.94 -0.56 -13.72
N LEU A 7 5.82 0.42 -13.50
CA LEU A 7 5.97 1.13 -12.24
C LEU A 7 5.19 2.46 -12.32
N TYR A 8 4.26 2.67 -11.40
CA TYR A 8 3.53 3.93 -11.27
C TYR A 8 4.03 4.70 -10.05
N THR A 9 4.49 5.92 -10.28
CA THR A 9 5.10 6.78 -9.26
C THR A 9 4.64 8.22 -9.42
N PHE A 10 4.55 8.98 -8.33
CA PHE A 10 4.55 10.44 -8.43
C PHE A 10 5.89 10.89 -9.03
N THR A 11 5.91 11.96 -9.83
CA THR A 11 7.13 12.41 -10.52
C THR A 11 8.08 13.14 -9.57
N PRO A 12 9.22 12.56 -9.15
CA PRO A 12 10.18 13.28 -8.32
C PRO A 12 10.97 14.34 -9.10
N TRP A 13 11.06 14.23 -10.43
CA TRP A 13 11.87 15.10 -11.30
C TRP A 13 11.18 16.38 -11.79
N ASP A 14 9.89 16.55 -11.49
CA ASP A 14 9.12 17.75 -11.85
C ASP A 14 8.35 18.23 -10.62
N ARG A 15 9.08 18.86 -9.68
CA ARG A 15 8.56 19.47 -8.44
C ARG A 15 7.47 18.62 -7.76
N LEU A 16 7.81 17.37 -7.42
CA LEU A 16 6.93 16.36 -6.80
C LEU A 16 5.44 16.55 -7.14
N ASN A 17 5.05 16.28 -8.38
CA ASN A 17 3.66 16.36 -8.78
C ASN A 17 2.86 15.21 -8.14
N SER A 18 2.15 15.53 -7.06
CA SER A 18 1.29 14.57 -6.33
C SER A 18 -0.07 14.34 -6.99
N LYS A 19 -0.39 15.06 -8.07
CA LYS A 19 -1.71 14.98 -8.74
C LYS A 19 -1.75 13.95 -9.87
N LYS A 20 -0.60 13.61 -10.46
CA LYS A 20 -0.52 12.69 -11.60
C LYS A 20 0.56 11.63 -11.36
N LEU A 21 0.21 10.38 -11.65
CA LEU A 21 1.17 9.28 -11.66
C LEU A 21 1.85 9.21 -13.04
N ALA A 22 3.16 9.12 -13.04
CA ALA A 22 3.95 8.72 -14.20
C ALA A 22 4.06 7.19 -14.24
N GLN A 23 4.03 6.64 -15.45
CA GLN A 23 4.27 5.23 -15.71
C GLN A 23 5.68 5.06 -16.29
N ILE A 24 6.46 4.19 -15.67
CA ILE A 24 7.78 3.77 -16.15
C ILE A 24 7.66 2.31 -16.57
N LYS A 25 8.05 2.00 -17.81
CA LYS A 25 8.10 0.62 -18.33
C LYS A 25 9.52 0.06 -18.19
N LEU A 26 9.62 -1.11 -17.57
CA LEU A 26 10.90 -1.76 -17.28
C LEU A 26 10.90 -3.16 -17.88
N LEU A 27 11.94 -3.50 -18.64
CA LEU A 27 12.11 -4.83 -19.21
C LEU A 27 12.24 -5.86 -18.09
N SER A 28 11.40 -6.89 -18.11
CA SER A 28 11.46 -8.01 -17.16
C SER A 28 12.73 -8.82 -17.39
N LEU A 29 13.46 -9.09 -16.31
CA LEU A 29 14.63 -9.97 -16.39
C LEU A 29 14.28 -11.45 -16.53
N LYS A 30 13.00 -11.83 -16.38
CA LYS A 30 12.52 -13.22 -16.57
C LYS A 30 12.81 -13.74 -17.98
N THR A 31 12.90 -12.84 -18.97
CA THR A 31 13.23 -13.20 -20.35
C THR A 31 14.74 -13.31 -20.62
N ILE A 32 15.59 -12.80 -19.72
CA ILE A 32 17.05 -12.75 -19.88
C ILE A 32 17.73 -13.81 -19.00
N PHE A 33 17.29 -13.93 -17.74
CA PHE A 33 17.86 -14.85 -16.78
C PHE A 33 16.87 -15.95 -16.40
N LYS A 34 17.35 -17.20 -16.30
CA LYS A 34 16.58 -18.30 -15.69
C LYS A 34 16.33 -18.09 -14.20
N ARG A 35 17.21 -17.35 -13.52
CA ARG A 35 17.13 -17.00 -12.09
C ARG A 35 17.54 -15.54 -11.93
N PHE A 36 16.73 -14.75 -11.22
CA PHE A 36 17.04 -13.35 -10.99
C PHE A 36 18.37 -13.18 -10.24
N PRO A 37 19.19 -12.19 -10.60
CA PRO A 37 20.42 -11.92 -9.87
C PRO A 37 20.09 -11.35 -8.49
N VAL A 38 20.72 -11.92 -7.48
CA VAL A 38 20.59 -11.53 -6.08
C VAL A 38 21.61 -10.44 -5.77
N VAL A 39 21.16 -9.43 -5.04
CA VAL A 39 21.96 -8.32 -4.53
C VAL A 39 22.02 -8.42 -3.03
N GLU A 40 23.26 -8.36 -2.53
CA GLU A 40 23.53 -8.40 -1.10
C GLU A 40 23.12 -7.10 -0.41
N GLN A 41 22.84 -7.21 0.88
CA GLN A 41 22.47 -6.07 1.71
C GLN A 41 23.54 -4.96 1.71
N ALA A 42 24.82 -5.34 1.71
CA ALA A 42 25.96 -4.41 1.74
C ALA A 42 25.86 -3.33 0.64
N PHE A 43 25.38 -3.70 -0.55
CA PHE A 43 25.15 -2.74 -1.63
C PHE A 43 24.14 -1.65 -1.23
N PHE A 44 23.02 -2.02 -0.60
CA PHE A 44 22.00 -1.06 -0.19
C PHE A 44 22.44 -0.23 1.02
N GLU A 45 23.27 -0.78 1.91
CA GLU A 45 23.88 -0.05 3.02
C GLU A 45 24.83 1.04 2.50
N ASP A 46 25.66 0.72 1.51
CA ASP A 46 26.54 1.68 0.84
C ASP A 46 25.74 2.81 0.19
N ILE A 47 24.69 2.48 -0.56
CA ILE A 47 23.79 3.50 -1.15
C ILE A 47 23.15 4.36 -0.06
N THR A 48 22.70 3.75 1.04
CA THR A 48 22.09 4.47 2.17
C THR A 48 23.11 5.41 2.83
N SER A 49 24.33 4.94 3.07
CA SER A 49 25.46 5.73 3.57
C SER A 49 25.75 6.92 2.65
N ASN A 50 25.73 6.70 1.33
CA ASN A 50 25.92 7.75 0.33
C ASN A 50 24.77 8.77 0.32
N ILE A 51 23.51 8.36 0.49
CA ILE A 51 22.36 9.29 0.62
C ILE A 51 22.56 10.28 1.78
N TYR A 52 23.13 9.84 2.90
CA TYR A 52 23.40 10.74 4.03
C TYR A 52 24.63 11.63 3.82
N LYS A 53 25.61 11.20 3.00
CA LYS A 53 26.92 11.84 2.88
C LYS A 53 27.09 12.68 1.61
N LYS A 54 26.28 12.47 0.58
CA LYS A 54 26.49 12.99 -0.77
C LYS A 54 25.19 13.57 -1.32
N THR A 55 25.23 14.81 -1.78
CA THR A 55 24.06 15.56 -2.28
C THR A 55 23.44 14.97 -3.54
N GLN A 56 24.24 14.32 -4.38
CA GLN A 56 23.78 13.66 -5.61
C GLN A 56 23.02 12.35 -5.36
N TYR A 57 23.04 11.82 -4.14
CA TYR A 57 22.28 10.63 -3.74
C TYR A 57 21.06 11.07 -2.95
N THR A 58 19.88 10.64 -3.38
CA THR A 58 18.61 11.06 -2.77
C THR A 58 17.67 9.89 -2.61
N TRP A 59 16.73 10.02 -1.67
CA TRP A 59 15.73 9.00 -1.39
C TRP A 59 14.35 9.64 -1.27
N MET A 60 13.34 9.01 -1.85
CA MET A 60 11.98 9.53 -1.86
C MET A 60 10.92 8.41 -1.81
N ARG A 61 9.84 8.62 -1.05
CA ARG A 61 8.66 7.74 -1.06
C ARG A 61 7.66 8.21 -2.11
N VAL A 62 7.60 7.53 -3.25
CA VAL A 62 6.78 7.96 -4.40
C VAL A 62 6.12 6.83 -5.18
N ILE A 63 6.55 5.57 -4.99
CA ILE A 63 5.98 4.40 -5.66
C ILE A 63 4.55 4.16 -5.16
N LYS A 64 3.60 4.00 -6.08
CA LYS A 64 2.16 3.84 -5.78
C LYS A 64 1.53 2.57 -6.36
N ARG A 65 2.10 1.98 -7.41
CA ARG A 65 1.64 0.70 -7.96
C ARG A 65 2.75 0.04 -8.77
N ILE A 66 2.83 -1.29 -8.71
CA ILE A 66 3.71 -2.08 -9.57
C ILE A 66 2.86 -3.17 -10.20
N VAL A 67 2.87 -3.22 -11.52
CA VAL A 67 2.17 -4.25 -12.30
C VAL A 67 3.22 -5.08 -13.03
N GLY A 68 3.13 -6.39 -12.91
CA GLY A 68 4.01 -7.34 -13.55
C GLY A 68 3.75 -7.53 -15.04
N PRO A 69 4.61 -8.33 -15.69
CA PRO A 69 4.51 -8.64 -17.11
C PRO A 69 3.22 -9.38 -17.49
N ASP A 70 2.64 -10.14 -16.57
CA ASP A 70 1.44 -10.96 -16.79
C ASP A 70 0.17 -10.22 -16.32
N GLY A 71 0.28 -8.92 -15.98
CA GLY A 71 -0.81 -8.06 -15.53
C GLY A 71 -1.11 -8.14 -14.03
N GLU A 72 -0.29 -8.86 -13.27
CA GLU A 72 -0.43 -9.06 -11.84
C GLU A 72 -0.04 -7.82 -11.03
N ASP A 73 -0.85 -7.47 -10.03
CA ASP A 73 -0.54 -6.37 -9.09
C ASP A 73 0.33 -6.89 -7.94
N TYR A 74 1.45 -6.21 -7.70
CA TYR A 74 2.37 -6.54 -6.62
C TYR A 74 2.16 -5.69 -5.38
N ASN A 75 2.42 -6.27 -4.21
CA ASN A 75 2.60 -5.51 -2.98
C ASN A 75 3.83 -4.61 -3.12
N ILE A 76 3.60 -3.30 -3.09
CA ILE A 76 4.65 -2.31 -3.31
C ILE A 76 5.67 -2.27 -2.16
N SER A 77 5.32 -2.67 -0.93
CA SER A 77 6.19 -2.55 0.26
C SER A 77 7.55 -3.26 0.10
N SER A 78 7.58 -4.32 -0.70
CA SER A 78 8.75 -5.13 -0.96
C SER A 78 9.66 -4.56 -2.07
N PHE A 79 9.33 -3.41 -2.66
CA PHE A 79 10.07 -2.90 -3.83
C PHE A 79 10.85 -1.63 -3.54
N ASN A 80 12.02 -1.54 -4.17
CA ASN A 80 12.80 -0.32 -4.32
C ASN A 80 13.12 -0.12 -5.80
N PHE A 81 13.09 1.11 -6.26
CA PHE A 81 13.50 1.46 -7.62
C PHE A 81 14.68 2.42 -7.57
N ILE A 82 15.78 2.07 -8.21
CA ILE A 82 16.95 2.94 -8.35
C ILE A 82 16.91 3.58 -9.72
N TRP A 83 17.00 4.90 -9.76
CA TRP A 83 17.19 5.68 -10.98
C TRP A 83 18.46 6.49 -10.87
N ALA A 84 19.41 6.24 -11.76
CA ALA A 84 20.71 6.88 -11.72
C ALA A 84 21.16 7.31 -13.12
N ILE A 85 22.01 8.34 -13.13
CA ILE A 85 22.84 8.70 -14.27
C ILE A 85 24.28 8.80 -13.80
N ASP A 86 25.18 8.16 -14.53
CA ASP A 86 26.61 8.23 -14.25
C ASP A 86 27.28 9.47 -14.83
N ASP A 87 28.57 9.62 -14.53
CA ASP A 87 29.44 10.69 -15.03
C ASP A 87 29.56 10.72 -16.57
N GLN A 88 29.27 9.59 -17.24
CA GLN A 88 29.23 9.45 -18.70
C GLN A 88 27.83 9.65 -19.30
N ASN A 89 26.87 10.14 -18.52
CA ASN A 89 25.45 10.31 -18.90
C ASN A 89 24.72 9.02 -19.31
N ARG A 90 25.20 7.84 -18.88
CA ARG A 90 24.49 6.57 -19.06
C ARG A 90 23.43 6.43 -17.98
N MET A 91 22.22 6.03 -18.39
CA MET A 91 21.07 5.90 -17.49
C MET A 91 20.92 4.48 -16.98
N TYR A 92 20.62 4.34 -15.69
CA TYR A 92 20.30 3.08 -15.04
C TYR A 92 18.98 3.21 -14.31
N GLN A 93 17.99 2.40 -14.68
CA GLN A 93 16.72 2.25 -14.00
C GLN A 93 16.58 0.79 -13.59
N LEU A 94 16.60 0.51 -12.29
CA LEU A 94 16.69 -0.83 -11.76
C LEU A 94 15.60 -1.05 -10.71
N LEU A 95 14.74 -2.04 -10.93
CA LEU A 95 13.68 -2.42 -9.99
C LEU A 95 14.08 -3.64 -9.18
N PHE A 96 14.18 -3.45 -7.87
CA PHE A 96 14.55 -4.48 -6.91
C PHE A 96 13.34 -4.92 -6.09
N GLN A 97 13.22 -6.22 -5.87
CA GLN A 97 12.28 -6.82 -4.94
C GLN A 97 13.05 -7.41 -3.75
N LYS A 98 12.72 -6.98 -2.54
CA LYS A 98 13.27 -7.50 -1.29
C LYS A 98 12.75 -8.91 -1.04
N LEU A 99 13.63 -9.82 -0.61
CA LEU A 99 13.29 -11.21 -0.27
C LEU A 99 12.72 -11.36 1.15
N GLY A 100 12.71 -10.30 1.96
CA GLY A 100 12.10 -10.29 3.29
C GLY A 100 11.71 -8.90 3.75
N GLU A 101 10.92 -8.82 4.82
CA GLU A 101 10.44 -7.53 5.37
C GLU A 101 11.43 -6.87 6.33
N LYS A 102 12.44 -7.61 6.81
CA LYS A 102 13.46 -7.08 7.71
C LYS A 102 14.38 -6.09 6.99
N GLN A 103 14.90 -5.10 7.73
CA GLN A 103 15.88 -4.11 7.26
C GLN A 103 17.13 -4.77 6.63
N ASN A 104 17.41 -6.03 6.98
CA ASN A 104 18.60 -6.78 6.56
C ASN A 104 18.34 -7.79 5.43
N SER A 105 17.41 -7.49 4.52
CA SER A 105 17.01 -8.43 3.47
C SER A 105 17.80 -8.21 2.19
N GLN A 106 18.28 -9.32 1.61
CA GLN A 106 18.74 -9.35 0.22
C GLN A 106 17.61 -8.95 -0.72
N ALA A 107 17.95 -8.44 -1.90
CA ALA A 107 16.98 -8.12 -2.93
C ALA A 107 17.36 -8.77 -4.25
N ILE A 108 16.37 -9.03 -5.09
CA ILE A 108 16.57 -9.51 -6.46
C ILE A 108 16.28 -8.38 -7.44
N LEU A 109 17.11 -8.26 -8.49
CA LEU A 109 16.79 -7.38 -9.61
C LEU A 109 15.75 -8.08 -10.49
N VAL A 110 14.55 -7.52 -10.59
CA VAL A 110 13.44 -8.13 -11.34
C VAL A 110 13.24 -7.52 -12.72
N ALA A 111 13.56 -6.23 -12.86
CA ALA A 111 13.37 -5.49 -14.10
C ALA A 111 14.33 -4.32 -14.22
N LEU A 112 14.58 -3.88 -15.45
CA LEU A 112 15.48 -2.77 -15.73
C LEU A 112 15.04 -1.92 -16.92
N ALA A 113 15.62 -0.72 -17.02
CA ALA A 113 15.62 0.11 -18.21
C ALA A 113 16.92 0.95 -18.24
N PRO A 114 17.37 1.38 -19.42
CA PRO A 114 16.78 1.11 -20.73
C PRO A 114 17.04 -0.34 -21.21
N PRO A 115 16.31 -0.86 -22.20
CA PRO A 115 16.39 -2.27 -22.64
C PRO A 115 17.79 -2.74 -23.07
N GLU A 116 18.65 -1.82 -23.50
CA GLU A 116 20.04 -2.07 -23.90
C GLU A 116 20.87 -2.60 -22.73
N LEU A 117 20.55 -2.22 -21.48
CA LEU A 117 21.15 -2.84 -20.30
C LEU A 117 20.81 -4.33 -20.22
N GLY A 118 19.62 -4.72 -20.68
CA GLY A 118 19.20 -6.12 -20.76
C GLY A 118 20.08 -6.91 -21.74
N ASN A 119 20.43 -6.32 -22.87
CA ASN A 119 21.35 -6.93 -23.84
C ASN A 119 22.75 -7.10 -23.22
N LEU A 120 23.28 -6.07 -22.57
CA LEU A 120 24.57 -6.10 -21.89
C LEU A 120 24.60 -7.15 -20.76
N LEU A 121 23.53 -7.28 -19.98
CA LEU A 121 23.39 -8.33 -18.97
C LEU A 121 23.22 -9.71 -19.59
N SER A 122 22.63 -9.85 -20.77
CA SER A 122 22.50 -11.15 -21.45
C SER A 122 23.85 -11.68 -21.94
N GLU A 123 24.70 -10.78 -22.44
CA GLU A 123 26.02 -11.10 -22.98
C GLU A 123 27.04 -11.36 -21.86
N PHE A 124 27.16 -10.42 -20.92
CA PHE A 124 28.21 -10.45 -19.89
C PHE A 124 27.73 -10.93 -18.51
N LYS A 125 26.43 -11.18 -18.35
CA LYS A 125 25.82 -11.79 -17.16
C LYS A 125 26.23 -11.10 -15.86
N ARG A 126 26.88 -11.85 -14.94
CA ARG A 126 27.24 -11.38 -13.61
C ARG A 126 28.31 -10.30 -13.64
N GLU A 127 29.24 -10.33 -14.58
CA GLU A 127 30.35 -9.37 -14.62
C GLU A 127 29.84 -7.96 -14.91
N ALA A 128 28.98 -7.83 -15.93
CA ALA A 128 28.29 -6.59 -16.22
C ALA A 128 27.47 -6.10 -15.02
N PHE A 129 26.75 -7.01 -14.37
CA PHE A 129 25.94 -6.66 -13.21
C PHE A 129 26.80 -6.12 -12.05
N HIS A 130 27.89 -6.80 -11.70
CA HIS A 130 28.82 -6.35 -10.66
C HIS A 130 29.46 -5.00 -11.00
N ARG A 131 29.83 -4.76 -12.26
CA ARG A 131 30.36 -3.48 -12.72
C ARG A 131 29.35 -2.35 -12.56
N ILE A 132 28.08 -2.59 -12.92
CA ILE A 132 27.00 -1.62 -12.75
C ILE A 132 26.82 -1.28 -11.27
N LEU A 133 26.65 -2.27 -10.38
CA LEU A 133 26.47 -2.01 -8.95
C LEU A 133 27.68 -1.29 -8.32
N SER A 134 28.89 -1.69 -8.70
CA SER A 134 30.14 -1.05 -8.25
C SER A 134 30.24 0.40 -8.70
N LEU A 135 29.77 0.71 -9.91
CA LEU A 135 29.72 2.06 -10.43
C LEU A 135 28.74 2.91 -9.62
N LEU A 136 27.53 2.40 -9.36
CA LEU A 136 26.48 3.12 -8.63
C LEU A 136 26.87 3.38 -7.16
N ASN A 137 27.71 2.55 -6.55
CA ASN A 137 28.21 2.75 -5.19
C ASN A 137 29.34 3.77 -5.07
N LYS A 138 30.01 4.14 -6.16
CA LYS A 138 31.13 5.11 -6.15
C LYS A 138 30.63 6.51 -6.45
N PRO A 139 30.63 7.44 -5.48
CA PRO A 139 30.10 8.79 -5.71
C PRO A 139 30.84 9.55 -6.82
N SER A 140 32.15 9.31 -7.02
CA SER A 140 32.92 9.93 -8.10
C SER A 140 32.36 9.66 -9.50
N ASN A 141 31.63 8.55 -9.67
CA ASN A 141 31.15 8.07 -10.97
C ASN A 141 29.65 8.33 -11.16
N VAL A 142 29.01 9.03 -10.23
CA VAL A 142 27.55 9.22 -10.22
C VAL A 142 27.22 10.70 -10.29
N LYS A 143 26.53 11.11 -11.35
CA LYS A 143 26.00 12.47 -11.51
C LYS A 143 24.75 12.67 -10.67
N PHE A 144 23.86 11.68 -10.67
CA PHE A 144 22.78 11.59 -9.68
C PHE A 144 22.33 10.15 -9.48
N LEU A 145 21.83 9.85 -8.29
CA LEU A 145 21.14 8.60 -7.97
C LEU A 145 19.96 8.88 -7.05
N MET A 146 18.79 8.41 -7.45
CA MET A 146 17.55 8.44 -6.69
C MET A 146 17.13 7.02 -6.32
N VAL A 147 16.84 6.82 -5.04
CA VAL A 147 16.17 5.61 -4.56
C VAL A 147 14.70 5.95 -4.30
N LEU A 148 13.82 5.38 -5.10
CA LEU A 148 12.38 5.52 -4.96
C LEU A 148 11.82 4.35 -4.15
N ALA A 149 11.10 4.68 -3.10
CA ALA A 149 10.49 3.75 -2.17
C ALA A 149 8.94 3.83 -2.20
N PRO A 150 8.25 2.85 -1.62
CA PRO A 150 6.79 2.81 -1.52
C PRO A 150 6.22 3.98 -0.72
N LYS A 151 5.11 4.56 -1.21
CA LYS A 151 4.37 5.63 -0.53
C LYS A 151 2.99 5.15 -0.10
N GLY A 152 2.85 4.83 1.19
CA GLY A 152 1.58 4.40 1.76
C GLY A 152 1.08 3.10 1.13
N LYS A 153 -0.24 2.96 1.05
CA LYS A 153 -0.90 1.82 0.39
C LYS A 153 -0.79 1.92 -1.13
N SER A 154 -0.80 0.78 -1.80
CA SER A 154 -0.86 0.77 -3.27
C SER A 154 -2.20 1.32 -3.77
N VAL A 155 -2.23 1.79 -5.02
CA VAL A 155 -3.51 2.23 -5.65
C VAL A 155 -4.50 1.07 -5.72
N ALA A 156 -4.02 -0.15 -5.96
CA ALA A 156 -4.86 -1.35 -5.99
C ALA A 156 -5.50 -1.63 -4.62
N GLU A 157 -4.71 -1.53 -3.53
CA GLU A 157 -5.21 -1.65 -2.15
C GLU A 157 -6.22 -0.55 -1.79
N GLU A 158 -5.94 0.71 -2.17
CA GLU A 158 -6.85 1.83 -1.93
C GLU A 158 -8.20 1.61 -2.62
N LEU A 159 -8.20 1.12 -3.87
CA LEU A 159 -9.43 0.77 -4.59
C LEU A 159 -10.19 -0.40 -3.94
N GLN A 160 -9.49 -1.40 -3.43
CA GLN A 160 -10.13 -2.50 -2.70
C GLN A 160 -10.79 -2.01 -1.40
N LEU A 161 -10.12 -1.16 -0.63
CA LEU A 161 -10.69 -0.58 0.60
C LEU A 161 -11.92 0.28 0.32
N LEU A 162 -11.92 1.05 -0.78
CA LEU A 162 -13.08 1.82 -1.21
C LEU A 162 -14.27 0.90 -1.56
N LYS A 163 -14.03 -0.21 -2.26
CA LYS A 163 -15.08 -1.21 -2.56
C LYS A 163 -15.65 -1.84 -1.30
N VAL A 164 -14.78 -2.22 -0.36
CA VAL A 164 -15.20 -2.78 0.93
C VAL A 164 -16.07 -1.78 1.70
N ASN A 165 -15.66 -0.51 1.75
CA ASN A 165 -16.41 0.52 2.45
C ASN A 165 -17.79 0.78 1.81
N LYS A 166 -17.88 0.78 0.47
CA LYS A 166 -19.17 0.86 -0.24
C LYS A 166 -20.10 -0.31 0.12
N ASN A 167 -19.58 -1.53 0.14
CA ASN A 167 -20.39 -2.70 0.53
C ASN A 167 -20.91 -2.59 1.98
N TYR A 168 -20.12 -2.01 2.89
CA TYR A 168 -20.58 -1.77 4.27
C TYR A 168 -21.65 -0.68 4.33
N GLN A 169 -21.47 0.40 3.57
CA GLN A 169 -22.47 1.48 3.46
C GLN A 169 -23.79 0.95 2.89
N GLU A 170 -23.74 0.17 1.80
CA GLU A 170 -24.92 -0.47 1.20
C GLU A 170 -25.64 -1.42 2.18
N LYS A 171 -24.89 -2.20 2.98
CA LYS A 171 -25.47 -3.03 4.05
C LYS A 171 -26.13 -2.19 5.14
N PHE A 172 -25.51 -1.08 5.53
CA PHE A 172 -26.06 -0.18 6.54
C PHE A 172 -27.34 0.51 6.04
N ASP A 173 -27.33 0.96 4.78
CA ASP A 173 -28.49 1.54 4.12
C ASP A 173 -29.63 0.51 3.99
N HIS A 174 -29.31 -0.74 3.63
CA HIS A 174 -30.29 -1.84 3.61
C HIS A 174 -30.87 -2.13 5.00
N ILE A 175 -30.05 -2.15 6.06
CA ILE A 175 -30.55 -2.32 7.45
C ILE A 175 -31.46 -1.15 7.84
N ASN A 176 -31.11 0.08 7.47
CA ASN A 176 -31.95 1.24 7.76
C ASN A 176 -33.25 1.23 6.97
N GLN A 177 -33.24 0.76 5.72
CA GLN A 177 -34.45 0.52 4.94
C GLN A 177 -35.33 -0.53 5.61
N LEU A 178 -34.76 -1.65 6.06
CA LEU A 178 -35.50 -2.69 6.78
C LEU A 178 -36.13 -2.15 8.06
N LYS A 179 -35.42 -1.34 8.87
CA LYS A 179 -36.02 -0.69 10.05
C LYS A 179 -37.23 0.18 9.69
N ASN A 180 -37.21 0.74 8.49
CA ASN A 180 -38.26 1.60 7.98
C ASN A 180 -39.28 0.89 7.09
N MET A 181 -39.31 -0.45 7.12
CA MET A 181 -40.29 -1.25 6.40
C MET A 181 -41.21 -1.98 7.39
N PRO A 182 -42.53 -1.96 7.18
CA PRO A 182 -43.43 -2.81 7.92
C PRO A 182 -43.16 -4.29 7.57
N ASN A 183 -43.36 -5.18 8.54
CA ASN A 183 -43.31 -6.62 8.32
C ASN A 183 -44.47 -7.08 7.39
N ILE A 184 -44.50 -8.37 7.05
CA ILE A 184 -45.53 -8.98 6.16
C ILE A 184 -46.98 -8.75 6.67
N GLN A 185 -47.14 -8.40 7.96
CA GLN A 185 -48.42 -8.10 8.60
C GLN A 185 -48.73 -6.59 8.66
N GLY A 186 -47.95 -5.72 8.00
CA GLY A 186 -48.13 -4.27 8.02
C GLY A 186 -47.66 -3.59 9.30
N GLN A 187 -47.01 -4.33 10.22
CA GLN A 187 -46.56 -3.81 11.50
C GLN A 187 -45.10 -3.38 11.41
N TRP A 188 -44.81 -2.14 11.79
CA TRP A 188 -43.44 -1.67 12.00
C TRP A 188 -42.87 -2.43 13.20
N PHE A 189 -41.58 -2.82 13.13
CA PHE A 189 -40.90 -3.58 14.18
C PHE A 189 -41.38 -3.14 15.56
N PRO A 190 -41.86 -4.06 16.42
CA PRO A 190 -42.40 -3.67 17.71
C PRO A 190 -41.32 -2.87 18.42
N THR A 191 -41.63 -1.60 18.74
CA THR A 191 -40.80 -0.83 19.65
C THR A 191 -40.79 -1.66 20.93
N SER A 192 -39.73 -2.43 21.16
CA SER A 192 -39.57 -3.27 22.34
C SER A 192 -39.25 -2.37 23.53
N LYS A 193 -40.09 -1.36 23.74
CA LYS A 193 -40.05 -0.52 24.92
C LYS A 193 -40.47 -1.42 26.07
N PRO A 194 -39.61 -1.59 27.09
CA PRO A 194 -39.92 -2.47 28.21
C PRO A 194 -41.23 -2.01 28.86
N LYS A 195 -42.13 -2.96 29.11
CA LYS A 195 -43.39 -2.70 29.83
C LYS A 195 -43.21 -3.05 31.30
N CYS A 196 -43.86 -2.29 32.19
CA CYS A 196 -43.90 -2.66 33.60
C CYS A 196 -44.58 -4.03 33.75
N PRO A 197 -43.99 -5.01 34.45
CA PRO A 197 -44.59 -6.33 34.62
C PRO A 197 -45.88 -6.29 35.47
N LYS A 198 -46.10 -5.24 36.28
CA LYS A 198 -47.28 -5.09 37.13
C LYS A 198 -48.42 -4.33 36.45
N CYS A 199 -48.18 -3.12 35.93
CA CYS A 199 -49.23 -2.30 35.32
C CYS A 199 -49.26 -2.35 33.78
N LYS A 200 -48.32 -3.05 33.14
CA LYS A 200 -48.17 -3.19 31.67
C LYS A 200 -47.95 -1.88 30.90
N GLU A 201 -47.80 -0.77 31.61
CA GLU A 201 -47.50 0.54 31.02
C GLU A 201 -46.09 0.56 30.39
N ILE A 202 -45.93 1.32 29.32
CA ILE A 202 -44.66 1.46 28.59
C ILE A 202 -43.69 2.29 29.44
N LEU A 203 -42.51 1.75 29.73
CA LEU A 203 -41.43 2.48 30.39
C LEU A 203 -40.69 3.29 29.31
N SER A 204 -40.76 4.61 29.37
CA SER A 204 -39.93 5.52 28.56
C SER A 204 -38.51 5.59 29.14
N GLU A 205 -37.51 5.67 28.27
CA GLU A 205 -36.07 5.72 28.63
C GLU A 205 -35.75 6.88 29.61
N ASP A 206 -36.54 7.95 29.58
CA ASP A 206 -36.34 9.16 30.39
C ASP A 206 -37.02 9.14 31.78
N GLN A 207 -37.78 8.08 32.12
CA GLN A 207 -38.61 8.03 33.34
C GLN A 207 -38.10 7.08 34.43
N VAL A 208 -36.82 6.72 34.39
CA VAL A 208 -36.19 5.96 35.49
C VAL A 208 -35.64 6.96 36.52
N TYR A 209 -36.46 7.35 37.49
CA TYR A 209 -35.97 8.08 38.66
C TYR A 209 -35.12 7.17 39.53
N SER A 210 -33.81 7.45 39.60
CA SER A 210 -32.90 6.86 40.59
C SER A 210 -33.05 7.60 41.91
N ILE A 211 -33.96 7.15 42.78
CA ILE A 211 -34.00 7.59 44.18
C ILE A 211 -33.16 6.59 44.99
N GLY A 212 -31.86 6.85 45.09
CA GLY A 212 -30.94 6.09 45.94
C GLY A 212 -30.59 4.68 45.45
N VAL A 213 -29.28 4.42 45.34
CA VAL A 213 -28.61 3.12 45.17
C VAL A 213 -29.44 2.01 44.50
N GLY A 214 -29.44 2.01 43.15
CA GLY A 214 -29.54 0.77 42.35
C GLY A 214 -30.92 0.18 42.06
N GLN A 215 -32.04 0.79 42.45
CA GLN A 215 -33.38 0.22 42.17
C GLN A 215 -34.20 1.08 41.21
N SER A 216 -34.50 0.55 40.02
CA SER A 216 -35.43 1.14 39.06
C SER A 216 -36.88 0.94 39.52
N CYS A 217 -37.62 2.03 39.72
CA CYS A 217 -39.02 2.01 40.13
C CYS A 217 -39.94 2.45 38.98
N CYS A 218 -41.03 1.72 38.73
CA CYS A 218 -42.03 2.15 37.75
C CYS A 218 -42.75 3.42 38.26
N PRO A 219 -42.81 4.52 37.49
CA PRO A 219 -43.41 5.77 37.93
C PRO A 219 -44.94 5.70 38.08
N ASN A 220 -45.60 4.81 37.31
CA ASN A 220 -47.06 4.72 37.29
C ASN A 220 -47.63 3.85 38.44
N CYS A 221 -46.96 2.77 38.82
CA CYS A 221 -47.48 1.83 39.82
C CYS A 221 -46.54 1.55 41.00
N GLY A 222 -45.39 2.23 41.06
CA GLY A 222 -44.41 2.07 42.14
C GLY A 222 -43.71 0.71 42.19
N PHE A 223 -43.85 -0.14 41.16
CA PHE A 223 -43.25 -1.46 41.14
C PHE A 223 -41.71 -1.37 41.13
N ARG A 224 -41.07 -2.07 42.08
CA ARG A 224 -39.61 -2.23 42.19
C ARG A 224 -39.29 -3.71 42.01
N LYS A 225 -38.33 -4.01 41.13
CA LYS A 225 -37.76 -5.35 41.02
C LYS A 225 -36.62 -5.43 42.04
N ILE A 226 -36.78 -6.27 43.07
CA ILE A 226 -35.71 -6.61 44.03
C ILE A 226 -34.67 -7.45 43.30
#